data_AF-A0A6C0EIC1-F1
#
_entry.id   AF-A0A6C0EIC1-F1
#
_cell.length_a   1.000
_cell.length_b   1.000
_cell.length_c   1.000
_cell.angle_alpha   90.00
_cell.angle_beta   90.00
_cell.angle_gamma   90.00
#
_symmetry.space_group_name_H-M   'P 1'
#
loop_
_entity.id
_entity.type
_entity.pdbx_description
1 polymer ?
#
loop_
_entity_poly.entity_id
_entity_poly.type
_entity_poly.pdbx_seq_one_letter_code
_entity_poly.pdbx_strand_id
1 'polypeptide(L)'
;MEAKLEFITVLSKTVKQDILMDSLNEFYSDQQNLNKLLDIIKNKSKLSLRIIDWYVTNYSKKNNCNYLLNKDSANINFNVYINYKLQLKGYSKKQFDPFCRRERIKFFYGKDDFVVTTVGQLNFFKWAISNNVIDSINKALKVVEKDMNESYKNNIVSNTSKRKELSISASRTITKENIRILVSFD
;
A
#
# COMPACT_ATOMS: atom_id res chain seq x y z
N MET A 1 -6.01 15.17 -29.99
CA MET A 1 -5.09 14.13 -30.52
C MET A 1 -4.54 13.39 -29.32
N GLU A 2 -5.31 12.42 -28.81
CA GLU A 2 -4.97 11.66 -27.60
C GLU A 2 -3.93 10.61 -27.95
N ALA A 3 -2.72 10.78 -27.43
CA ALA A 3 -1.69 9.76 -27.51
C ALA A 3 -2.09 8.60 -26.58
N LYS A 4 -2.60 7.51 -27.17
CA LYS A 4 -2.74 6.24 -26.47
C LYS A 4 -1.35 5.78 -26.04
N LEU A 5 -1.13 5.69 -24.73
CA LEU A 5 0.03 5.05 -24.12
C LEU A 5 0.01 3.56 -24.50
N GLU A 6 0.85 3.17 -25.46
CA GLU A 6 1.05 1.75 -25.80
C GLU A 6 1.95 1.10 -24.75
N PHE A 7 1.34 0.38 -23.80
CA PHE A 7 2.05 -0.46 -22.85
C PHE A 7 2.44 -1.78 -23.52
N ILE A 8 3.74 -2.02 -23.71
CA ILE A 8 4.24 -3.31 -24.18
C ILE A 8 4.09 -4.33 -23.05
N THR A 9 3.21 -5.31 -23.26
CA THR A 9 2.86 -6.34 -22.28
C THR A 9 4.08 -7.19 -21.92
N VAL A 10 4.43 -7.19 -20.63
CA VAL A 10 5.43 -8.12 -20.08
C VAL A 10 4.88 -9.54 -20.19
N LEU A 11 5.65 -10.45 -20.79
CA LEU A 11 5.35 -11.91 -20.82
C LEU A 11 5.03 -12.42 -19.41
N SER A 12 3.75 -12.62 -19.11
CA SER A 12 3.33 -13.15 -17.83
C SER A 12 3.29 -14.68 -17.87
N LYS A 13 3.57 -15.31 -16.73
CA LYS A 13 3.73 -16.76 -16.61
C LYS A 13 2.39 -17.50 -16.44
N THR A 14 1.27 -16.80 -16.18
CA THR A 14 -0.05 -17.39 -15.91
C THR A 14 -1.18 -16.40 -16.21
N VAL A 15 -2.36 -16.89 -16.62
CA VAL A 15 -3.57 -16.08 -16.88
C VAL A 15 -3.93 -15.13 -15.73
N LYS A 16 -3.79 -15.57 -14.47
CA LYS A 16 -4.04 -14.70 -13.30
C LYS A 16 -3.09 -13.51 -13.22
N GLN A 17 -1.85 -13.72 -13.66
CA GLN A 17 -0.82 -12.69 -13.69
C GLN A 17 -1.04 -11.75 -14.88
N ASP A 18 -1.54 -12.24 -16.02
CA ASP A 18 -1.93 -11.40 -17.16
C ASP A 18 -3.03 -10.42 -16.75
N ILE A 19 -4.13 -10.92 -16.18
CA ILE A 19 -5.26 -10.09 -15.72
C ILE A 19 -4.79 -9.04 -14.71
N LEU A 20 -3.88 -9.42 -13.79
CA LEU A 20 -3.30 -8.47 -12.85
C LEU A 20 -2.47 -7.40 -13.57
N MET A 21 -1.63 -7.79 -14.54
CA MET A 21 -0.80 -6.86 -15.29
C MET A 21 -1.65 -5.90 -16.13
N ASP A 22 -2.70 -6.37 -16.79
CA ASP A 22 -3.63 -5.52 -17.55
C ASP A 22 -4.28 -4.48 -16.62
N SER A 23 -4.74 -4.93 -15.46
CA SER A 23 -5.31 -4.06 -14.45
C SER A 23 -4.29 -3.05 -13.87
N LEU A 24 -3.00 -3.37 -13.87
CA LEU A 24 -1.93 -2.45 -13.48
C LEU A 24 -1.64 -1.44 -14.59
N ASN A 25 -1.57 -1.88 -15.84
CA ASN A 25 -1.37 -1.02 -17.00
C ASN A 25 -2.50 0.02 -17.12
N GLU A 26 -3.75 -0.41 -16.97
CA GLU A 26 -4.90 0.48 -16.98
C GLU A 26 -4.80 1.53 -15.86
N PHE A 27 -4.49 1.10 -14.63
CA PHE A 27 -4.39 2.00 -13.47
C PHE A 27 -3.28 3.06 -13.62
N TYR A 28 -2.14 2.68 -14.17
CA TYR A 28 -0.99 3.56 -14.37
C TYR A 28 -0.98 4.27 -15.72
N SER A 29 -2.00 4.04 -16.57
CA SER A 29 -2.27 4.91 -17.73
C SER A 29 -2.65 6.32 -17.30
N ASP A 30 -3.22 6.47 -16.10
CA ASP A 30 -3.41 7.78 -15.47
C ASP A 30 -2.07 8.33 -14.96
N GLN A 31 -1.67 9.45 -15.56
CA GLN A 31 -0.43 10.15 -15.24
C GLN A 31 -0.30 10.53 -13.77
N GLN A 32 -1.41 10.83 -13.07
CA GLN A 32 -1.35 11.17 -11.64
C GLN A 32 -0.93 9.96 -10.80
N ASN A 33 -1.48 8.79 -11.09
CA ASN A 33 -1.14 7.55 -10.38
C ASN A 33 0.30 7.12 -10.67
N LEU A 34 0.72 7.25 -11.92
CA LEU A 34 2.08 6.98 -12.35
C LEU A 34 3.09 7.93 -11.66
N ASN A 35 2.80 9.23 -11.63
CA ASN A 35 3.68 10.21 -10.98
C ASN A 35 3.83 9.92 -9.49
N LYS A 36 2.73 9.60 -8.79
CA LYS A 36 2.77 9.19 -7.36
C LYS A 36 3.67 7.97 -7.15
N LEU A 37 3.57 6.96 -8.01
CA LEU A 37 4.44 5.78 -7.97
C LEU A 37 5.91 6.17 -8.17
N LEU A 38 6.21 6.93 -9.23
CA LEU A 38 7.57 7.30 -9.61
C LEU A 38 8.23 8.19 -8.55
N ASP A 39 7.48 9.10 -7.92
CA ASP A 39 7.99 9.98 -6.87
C ASP A 39 8.43 9.20 -5.62
N ILE A 40 7.73 8.11 -5.30
CA ILE A 40 8.10 7.23 -4.19
C ILE A 40 9.28 6.34 -4.57
N ILE A 41 9.25 5.71 -5.75
CA ILE A 41 10.31 4.79 -6.18
C ILE A 41 11.64 5.52 -6.42
N LYS A 42 11.60 6.71 -7.02
CA LYS A 42 12.79 7.54 -7.29
C LYS A 42 13.25 8.36 -6.08
N ASN A 43 12.66 8.14 -4.89
CA ASN A 43 12.95 8.86 -3.65
C ASN A 43 12.84 10.40 -3.77
N LYS A 44 11.93 10.90 -4.62
CA LYS A 44 11.63 12.33 -4.72
C LYS A 44 10.66 12.81 -3.64
N SER A 45 9.84 11.90 -3.14
CA SER A 45 8.91 12.17 -2.05
C SER A 45 9.56 12.05 -0.67
N LYS A 46 8.98 12.69 0.35
CA LYS A 46 9.37 12.49 1.75
C LYS A 46 9.00 11.08 2.26
N LEU A 47 8.19 10.34 1.52
CA LEU A 47 7.76 9.00 1.88
C LEU A 47 8.78 7.98 1.41
N SER A 48 9.43 7.33 2.36
CA SER A 48 10.26 6.16 2.08
C SER A 48 9.42 4.88 2.09
N LEU A 49 9.87 3.86 1.37
CA LEU A 49 9.25 2.52 1.39
C LEU A 49 9.15 1.96 2.82
N ARG A 50 10.10 2.28 3.70
CA ARG A 50 10.10 1.81 5.09
C ARG A 50 9.00 2.47 5.93
N ILE A 51 8.76 3.77 5.75
CA ILE A 51 7.69 4.47 6.46
C ILE A 51 6.33 3.91 6.03
N ILE A 52 6.15 3.67 4.73
CA ILE A 52 4.91 3.10 4.20
C ILE A 52 4.69 1.67 4.73
N ASP A 53 5.71 0.82 4.69
CA ASP A 53 5.66 -0.53 5.25
C ASP A 53 5.37 -0.50 6.76
N TRP A 54 6.06 0.35 7.52
CA TRP A 54 5.81 0.52 8.96
C TRP A 54 4.38 0.95 9.24
N TYR A 55 3.84 1.87 8.43
CA TYR A 55 2.48 2.36 8.60
C TYR A 55 1.44 1.24 8.45
N VAL A 56 1.51 0.48 7.36
CA VAL A 56 0.50 -0.54 7.05
C VAL A 56 0.63 -1.80 7.91
N THR A 57 1.83 -2.11 8.39
CA THR A 57 2.09 -3.33 9.18
C THR A 57 2.03 -3.14 10.69
N ASN A 58 2.44 -1.97 11.19
CA ASN A 58 2.61 -1.71 12.62
C ASN A 58 1.78 -0.55 13.13
N TYR A 59 1.98 0.65 12.58
CA TYR A 59 1.33 1.85 13.10
C TYR A 59 -0.20 1.75 13.02
N SER A 60 -0.74 1.34 11.86
CA SER A 60 -2.18 1.17 11.66
C SER A 60 -2.77 0.03 12.48
N LYS A 61 -2.01 -1.05 12.71
CA LYS A 61 -2.38 -2.15 13.60
C LYS A 61 -2.52 -1.66 15.05
N LYS A 62 -1.59 -0.83 15.51
CA LYS A 62 -1.51 -0.29 16.88
C LYS A 62 -2.55 0.81 17.15
N ASN A 63 -2.82 1.66 16.17
CA ASN A 63 -3.66 2.85 16.34
C ASN A 63 -5.05 2.74 15.70
N ASN A 64 -5.44 1.54 15.25
CA ASN A 64 -6.70 1.27 14.55
C ASN A 64 -6.99 2.23 13.39
N CYS A 65 -6.00 2.57 12.55
CA CYS A 65 -6.18 3.59 11.52
C CYS A 65 -7.32 3.24 10.56
N ASN A 66 -8.41 3.99 10.68
CA ASN A 66 -9.65 3.84 9.95
C ASN A 66 -10.14 5.19 9.43
N TYR A 67 -10.83 5.17 8.29
CA TYR A 67 -11.45 6.35 7.70
C TYR A 67 -12.53 5.93 6.71
N LEU A 68 -13.43 6.86 6.39
CA LEU A 68 -14.42 6.66 5.35
C LEU A 68 -13.78 6.87 3.98
N LEU A 69 -13.94 5.88 3.10
CA LEU A 69 -13.64 5.99 1.69
C LEU A 69 -14.95 6.16 0.92
N ASN A 70 -15.01 7.17 0.06
CA ASN A 70 -16.09 7.30 -0.90
C ASN A 70 -15.77 6.40 -2.11
N LYS A 71 -16.54 5.33 -2.28
CA LYS A 71 -16.48 4.45 -3.46
C LYS A 71 -17.89 4.31 -4.00
N ASP A 72 -18.06 4.58 -5.29
CA ASP A 72 -19.32 4.35 -6.02
C ASP A 72 -20.55 4.96 -5.31
N SER A 73 -20.40 6.20 -4.81
CA SER A 73 -21.41 6.96 -4.06
C SER A 73 -21.74 6.44 -2.65
N ALA A 74 -21.03 5.43 -2.16
CA ALA A 74 -21.15 4.91 -0.80
C ALA A 74 -19.92 5.24 0.06
N ASN A 75 -20.15 5.60 1.32
CA ASN A 75 -19.10 5.77 2.31
C ASN A 75 -18.80 4.43 2.99
N ILE A 76 -17.67 3.82 2.64
CA ILE A 76 -17.24 2.53 3.19
C ILE A 76 -16.21 2.80 4.29
N ASN A 77 -16.39 2.17 5.45
CA ASN A 77 -15.38 2.21 6.51
C ASN A 77 -14.17 1.37 6.11
N PHE A 78 -13.00 2.00 6.00
CA PHE A 78 -11.76 1.38 5.58
C PHE A 78 -10.78 1.31 6.74
N ASN A 79 -10.49 0.09 7.21
CA ASN A 79 -9.41 -0.16 8.17
C ASN A 79 -8.14 -0.58 7.42
N VAL A 80 -7.07 0.22 7.54
CA VAL A 80 -5.83 0.03 6.78
C VAL A 80 -5.21 -1.33 7.04
N TYR A 81 -5.05 -1.72 8.31
CA TYR A 81 -4.37 -2.96 8.68
C TYR A 81 -5.18 -4.22 8.29
N ILE A 82 -6.49 -4.18 8.49
CA ILE A 82 -7.36 -5.30 8.11
C ILE A 82 -7.36 -5.48 6.59
N ASN A 83 -7.54 -4.39 5.83
CA ASN A 83 -7.56 -4.46 4.38
C ASN A 83 -6.20 -4.91 3.82
N TYR A 84 -5.10 -4.39 4.35
CA TYR A 84 -3.74 -4.86 4.02
C TYR A 84 -3.58 -6.37 4.20
N LYS A 85 -4.05 -6.94 5.32
CA LYS A 85 -4.02 -8.40 5.54
C LYS A 85 -4.88 -9.18 4.55
N LEU A 86 -6.02 -8.64 4.12
CA LEU A 86 -6.84 -9.26 3.09
C LEU A 86 -6.11 -9.28 1.74
N GLN A 87 -5.42 -8.20 1.36
CA GLN A 87 -4.61 -8.16 0.14
C GLN A 87 -3.50 -9.22 0.16
N LEU A 88 -2.80 -9.35 1.29
CA LEU A 88 -1.77 -10.40 1.45
C LEU A 88 -2.33 -11.82 1.32
N LYS A 89 -3.58 -12.06 1.75
CA LYS A 89 -4.24 -13.37 1.57
C LYS A 89 -4.62 -13.61 0.10
N GLY A 90 -5.08 -12.59 -0.60
CA GLY A 90 -5.51 -12.70 -2.01
C GLY A 90 -4.34 -12.83 -2.99
N TYR A 91 -3.28 -12.04 -2.81
CA TYR A 91 -2.16 -11.93 -3.76
C TYR A 91 -0.90 -12.65 -3.31
N SER A 92 -0.88 -13.20 -2.10
CA SER A 92 0.32 -13.64 -1.37
C SER A 92 1.32 -12.50 -1.17
N LYS A 93 2.38 -12.75 -0.39
CA LYS A 93 3.50 -11.79 -0.34
C LYS A 93 4.12 -11.60 -1.72
N LYS A 94 4.04 -12.59 -2.64
CA LYS A 94 4.69 -12.58 -3.97
C LYS A 94 4.24 -11.43 -4.85
N GLN A 95 2.94 -11.18 -4.89
CA GLN A 95 2.32 -10.17 -5.75
C GLN A 95 1.80 -8.97 -4.96
N PHE A 96 2.26 -8.79 -3.71
CA PHE A 96 1.88 -7.66 -2.87
C PHE A 96 3.00 -7.35 -1.88
N ASP A 97 3.98 -6.55 -2.32
CA ASP A 97 5.19 -6.23 -1.56
C ASP A 97 5.63 -4.79 -1.87
N PRO A 98 5.67 -3.86 -0.90
CA PRO A 98 6.15 -2.50 -1.15
C PRO A 98 7.60 -2.45 -1.63
N PHE A 99 8.39 -3.49 -1.37
CA PHE A 99 9.80 -3.53 -1.73
C PHE A 99 10.04 -4.26 -3.07
N CYS A 100 11.01 -3.76 -3.84
CA CYS A 100 11.45 -4.34 -5.10
C CYS A 100 12.42 -5.54 -4.89
N ARG A 101 11.95 -6.58 -4.17
CA ARG A 101 12.81 -7.71 -3.72
C ARG A 101 12.78 -8.96 -4.61
N ARG A 102 11.78 -9.10 -5.50
CA ARG A 102 11.58 -10.32 -6.31
C ARG A 102 12.05 -10.14 -7.76
N GLU A 103 11.58 -11.03 -8.64
CA GLU A 103 11.78 -10.97 -10.09
C GLU A 103 11.41 -9.58 -10.60
N ARG A 104 12.46 -8.84 -11.02
CA ARG A 104 12.33 -7.48 -11.51
C ARG A 104 11.86 -7.51 -12.95
N ILE A 105 10.94 -6.62 -13.27
CA ILE A 105 10.40 -6.39 -14.59
C ILE A 105 10.69 -4.95 -15.02
N LYS A 106 10.79 -4.73 -16.33
CA LYS A 106 10.74 -3.39 -16.90
C LYS A 106 9.28 -3.03 -17.08
N PHE A 107 8.81 -2.03 -16.34
CA PHE A 107 7.48 -1.46 -16.51
C PHE A 107 7.61 -0.19 -17.34
N PHE A 108 7.15 -0.25 -18.60
CA PHE A 108 7.20 0.86 -19.54
C PHE A 108 6.03 1.80 -19.26
N TYR A 109 6.26 3.11 -19.36
CA TYR A 109 5.22 4.15 -19.20
C TYR A 109 5.34 5.25 -20.26
N GLY A 110 6.05 4.92 -21.34
CA GLY A 110 6.30 5.74 -22.50
C GLY A 110 7.04 4.88 -23.52
N LYS A 111 7.36 5.46 -24.68
CA LYS A 111 8.02 4.72 -25.78
C LYS A 111 9.38 4.16 -25.36
N ASP A 112 10.16 4.97 -24.65
CA ASP A 112 11.53 4.63 -24.20
C ASP A 112 11.68 4.69 -22.68
N ASP A 113 10.68 5.23 -21.98
CA ASP A 113 10.71 5.38 -20.53
C ASP A 113 10.20 4.13 -19.81
N PHE A 114 11.04 3.60 -18.93
CA PHE A 114 10.70 2.47 -18.08
C PHE A 114 11.20 2.65 -16.65
N VAL A 115 10.61 1.89 -15.73
CA VAL A 115 11.09 1.72 -14.36
C VAL A 115 11.34 0.24 -14.09
N VAL A 116 12.46 -0.06 -13.43
CA VAL A 116 12.75 -1.41 -12.96
C VAL A 116 12.02 -1.61 -11.64
N THR A 117 10.97 -2.44 -11.65
CA THR A 117 10.09 -2.68 -10.50
C THR A 117 9.70 -4.15 -10.42
N THR A 118 8.76 -4.52 -9.56
CA THR A 118 8.17 -5.87 -9.50
C THR A 118 6.66 -5.76 -9.58
N VAL A 119 5.99 -6.82 -10.06
CA VAL A 119 4.52 -6.90 -10.06
C VAL A 119 3.95 -6.66 -8.65
N GLY A 120 4.62 -7.18 -7.62
CA GLY A 120 4.20 -6.98 -6.24
C GLY A 120 4.31 -5.55 -5.74
N GLN A 121 5.32 -4.81 -6.20
CA GLN A 121 5.50 -3.40 -5.89
C GLN A 121 4.45 -2.54 -6.59
N LEU A 122 4.23 -2.79 -7.89
CA LEU A 122 3.18 -2.12 -8.66
C LEU A 122 1.80 -2.35 -8.02
N ASN A 123 1.48 -3.59 -7.66
CA ASN A 123 0.19 -3.92 -7.06
C ASN A 123 0.00 -3.34 -5.66
N PHE A 124 1.06 -3.35 -4.84
CA PHE A 124 1.03 -2.71 -3.53
C PHE A 124 0.73 -1.21 -3.64
N PHE A 125 1.41 -0.50 -4.55
CA PHE A 125 1.21 0.94 -4.73
C PHE A 125 -0.13 1.27 -5.36
N LYS A 126 -0.63 0.44 -6.28
CA LYS A 126 -2.00 0.58 -6.79
C LYS A 126 -2.99 0.57 -5.63
N TRP A 127 -2.93 -0.44 -4.77
CA TRP A 127 -3.78 -0.51 -3.59
C TRP A 127 -3.59 0.70 -2.64
N ALA A 128 -2.35 1.11 -2.37
CA ALA A 128 -2.07 2.19 -1.45
C ALA A 128 -2.60 3.55 -1.96
N ILE A 129 -2.51 3.80 -3.27
CA ILE A 129 -3.02 5.02 -3.92
C ILE A 129 -4.55 4.97 -3.98
N SER A 130 -5.14 3.89 -4.51
CA SER A 130 -6.60 3.78 -4.68
C SER A 130 -7.39 3.85 -3.38
N ASN A 131 -6.76 3.54 -2.24
CA ASN A 131 -7.42 3.59 -0.93
C ASN A 131 -6.95 4.77 -0.08
N ASN A 132 -6.31 5.80 -0.65
CA ASN A 132 -5.83 7.00 0.07
C ASN A 132 -4.90 6.69 1.26
N VAL A 133 -4.22 5.55 1.24
CA VAL A 133 -3.27 5.15 2.29
C VAL A 133 -2.08 6.10 2.30
N ILE A 134 -1.58 6.47 1.12
CA ILE A 134 -0.48 7.42 0.96
C ILE A 134 -0.82 8.79 1.56
N ASP A 135 -2.02 9.29 1.32
CA ASP A 135 -2.47 10.59 1.85
C ASP A 135 -2.66 10.53 3.37
N SER A 136 -3.17 9.41 3.88
CA SER A 136 -3.27 9.13 5.31
C SER A 136 -1.90 9.15 6.00
N ILE A 137 -0.88 8.56 5.38
CA ILE A 137 0.51 8.60 5.89
C ILE A 137 1.05 10.03 5.86
N ASN A 138 0.86 10.77 4.77
CA ASN A 138 1.36 12.14 4.66
C ASN A 138 0.82 13.06 5.76
N LYS A 139 -0.46 12.91 6.15
CA LYS A 139 -1.07 13.66 7.25
C LYS A 139 -0.46 13.32 8.62
N ALA A 140 -0.02 12.07 8.81
CA ALA A 140 0.52 11.57 10.08
C ALA A 140 2.05 11.37 10.07
N LEU A 141 2.76 11.87 9.05
CA LEU A 141 4.14 11.45 8.74
C LEU A 141 5.09 11.53 9.94
N LYS A 142 5.13 12.69 10.61
CA LYS A 142 6.01 12.91 11.78
C LYS A 142 5.71 11.96 12.94
N VAL A 143 4.43 11.64 13.15
CA VAL A 143 3.99 10.75 14.23
C VAL A 143 4.41 9.31 13.91
N VAL A 144 4.24 8.89 12.66
CA VAL A 144 4.64 7.56 12.18
C VAL A 144 6.15 7.37 12.26
N GLU A 145 6.93 8.37 11.82
CA GLU A 145 8.39 8.34 11.91
C GLU A 145 8.88 8.25 13.35
N LYS A 146 8.27 9.03 14.26
CA LYS A 146 8.59 8.99 15.68
C LYS A 146 8.29 7.62 16.29
N ASP A 147 7.09 7.08 16.05
CA ASP A 147 6.67 5.76 16.53
C ASP A 147 7.59 4.64 16.02
N MET A 148 8.01 4.72 14.76
CA MET A 148 8.97 3.80 14.17
C MET A 148 10.32 3.84 14.90
N ASN A 149 10.87 5.05 15.11
CA ASN A 149 12.16 5.24 15.77
C ASN A 149 12.14 4.79 17.24
N GLU A 150 11.06 5.10 17.98
CA GLU A 150 10.87 4.66 19.36
C GLU A 150 10.75 3.14 19.45
N SER A 151 10.01 2.53 18.53
CA SER A 151 9.88 1.07 18.47
C SER A 151 11.23 0.40 18.25
N TYR A 152 12.08 0.92 17.36
CA TYR A 152 13.43 0.37 17.17
C TYR A 152 14.31 0.52 18.42
N LYS A 153 14.27 1.68 19.09
CA LYS A 153 15.04 1.90 20.34
C LYS A 153 14.63 0.93 21.44
N ASN A 154 13.33 0.74 21.65
CA ASN A 154 12.81 -0.13 22.71
C ASN A 154 13.20 -1.61 22.51
N ASN A 155 13.29 -2.09 21.26
CA ASN A 155 13.73 -3.45 20.98
C ASN A 155 15.21 -3.70 21.32
N ILE A 156 16.07 -2.68 21.20
CA ILE A 156 17.50 -2.80 21.53
C ILE A 156 17.68 -2.97 23.05
N VAL A 157 16.85 -2.29 23.86
CA VAL A 157 16.94 -2.34 25.32
C VAL A 157 16.41 -3.66 25.89
N SER A 158 15.40 -4.26 25.25
CA SER A 158 14.83 -5.54 25.70
C SER A 158 15.65 -6.74 25.18
N ASN A 159 16.74 -7.08 25.87
CA ASN A 159 17.65 -8.22 25.61
C ASN A 159 17.01 -9.64 25.71
N THR A 160 15.72 -9.80 25.46
CA THR A 160 15.06 -11.11 25.49
C THR A 160 15.19 -11.82 24.15
N SER A 161 15.85 -12.98 24.12
CA SER A 161 16.17 -13.78 22.90
C SER A 161 14.98 -14.30 22.09
N LYS A 162 13.74 -14.12 22.57
CA LYS A 162 12.53 -14.60 21.90
C LYS A 162 11.87 -13.48 21.09
N ARG A 163 11.57 -13.76 19.82
CA ARG A 163 10.87 -12.86 18.89
C ARG A 163 9.50 -12.46 19.47
N LYS A 164 9.33 -11.19 19.83
CA LYS A 164 8.04 -10.61 20.26
C LYS A 164 7.39 -9.84 19.11
N GLU A 165 6.06 -9.72 19.14
CA GLU A 165 5.37 -8.83 18.22
C GLU A 165 5.67 -7.35 18.57
N LEU A 166 5.97 -6.54 17.56
CA LEU A 166 6.34 -5.13 17.74
C LEU A 166 5.16 -4.25 18.12
N SER A 167 3.97 -4.61 17.63
CA SER A 167 2.74 -3.84 17.77
C SER A 167 1.60 -4.76 18.18
N ILE A 168 0.92 -4.44 19.28
CA ILE A 168 -0.31 -5.13 19.70
C ILE A 168 -1.45 -4.59 18.83
N SER A 169 -2.33 -5.48 18.38
CA SER A 169 -3.47 -5.09 17.52
C SER A 169 -4.53 -4.37 18.33
N ALA A 170 -4.87 -3.13 17.98
CA ALA A 170 -5.96 -2.38 18.59
C ALA A 170 -7.31 -3.11 18.44
N SER A 171 -7.52 -3.83 17.34
CA SER A 171 -8.72 -4.65 17.11
C SER A 171 -8.86 -5.84 18.07
N ARG A 172 -7.84 -6.16 18.88
CA ARG A 172 -7.92 -7.17 19.96
C ARG A 172 -8.27 -6.54 21.32
N THR A 173 -8.52 -5.24 21.33
CA THR A 173 -8.86 -4.44 22.51
C THR A 173 -10.20 -3.76 22.26
N ILE A 174 -10.97 -3.50 23.32
CA ILE A 174 -12.23 -2.77 23.21
C ILE A 174 -11.90 -1.30 22.90
N THR A 175 -12.24 -0.85 21.69
CA THR A 175 -12.06 0.52 21.23
C THR A 175 -13.43 1.11 20.90
N LYS A 176 -13.74 2.30 21.44
CA LYS A 176 -15.02 2.98 21.23
C LYS A 176 -14.86 4.01 20.12
N GLU A 177 -15.63 3.85 19.04
CA GLU A 177 -15.66 4.78 17.92
C GLU A 177 -17.07 5.30 17.71
N ASN A 178 -17.23 6.63 17.60
CA ASN A 178 -18.51 7.27 17.35
C ASN A 178 -18.71 7.46 15.84
N ILE A 179 -19.12 6.40 15.14
CA ILE A 179 -19.45 6.44 13.71
C ILE A 179 -20.96 6.34 13.50
N ARG A 180 -21.51 7.13 12.58
CA ARG A 180 -22.91 7.01 12.12
C ARG A 180 -22.96 6.06 10.93
N ILE A 181 -23.70 4.96 11.05
CA ILE A 181 -23.92 3.98 9.98
C ILE A 181 -25.36 4.13 9.52
N LEU A 182 -25.56 4.39 8.22
CA LEU A 182 -26.88 4.45 7.60
C LEU A 182 -27.06 3.13 6.82
N VAL A 183 -28.02 2.31 7.26
CA VAL A 183 -28.31 1.01 6.65
C VAL A 183 -29.58 1.15 5.82
N SER A 184 -29.47 0.93 4.52
CA SER A 184 -30.60 0.84 3.60
C SER A 184 -30.84 -0.62 3.23
N PHE A 185 -32.12 -1.02 3.16
CA PHE A 185 -32.54 -2.30 2.63
C PHE A 185 -33.39 -1.99 1.40
N ASP A 186 -32.94 -2.44 0.22
CA ASP A 186 -33.73 -2.45 -1.03
C ASP A 186 -34.63 -3.68 -1.09
#